data_AF-A0A7W8C0W1-F1
#
_entry.id   AF-A0A7W8C0W1-F1
#
_cell.length_a   1.000
_cell.length_b   1.000
_cell.length_c   1.000
_cell.angle_alpha   90.00
_cell.angle_beta   90.00
_cell.angle_gamma   90.00
#
_symmetry.space_group_name_H-M   'P 1'
#
loop_
_entity.id
_entity.type
_entity.pdbx_description
1 polymer ?
#
loop_
_entity_poly.entity_id
_entity_poly.type
_entity_poly.pdbx_seq_one_letter_code
_entity_poly.pdbx_strand_id
1 'polypeptide(L)'
;MTTLITLFAVGLAGGLVFDYFDLPGGPMTGAMLAVVIFKSFGSVSTPYMPHWIRYLVYGCVGVIVGNMYSPGMLNVVRETWPIMLLSTFIILAAGLGCAWISMRFGGMSAGGAYLATSPGGFNAIMALAGDAGAEAPMVMVYHLVRIYAIVLLSPLIAKLLTIMARV
;
A
#
# COMPACT_ATOMS: atom_id res chain seq x y z
N MET A 1 12.52 -10.20 -22.16
CA MET A 1 13.46 -9.78 -21.09
C MET A 1 13.75 -8.29 -21.12
N THR A 2 13.92 -7.68 -22.30
CA THR A 2 14.09 -6.22 -22.48
C THR A 2 13.03 -5.40 -21.74
N THR A 3 11.74 -5.77 -21.87
CA THR A 3 10.63 -5.12 -21.17
C THR A 3 10.74 -5.13 -19.64
N LEU A 4 11.28 -6.20 -19.05
CA LEU A 4 11.43 -6.29 -17.60
C LEU A 4 12.53 -5.33 -17.13
N ILE A 5 13.65 -5.29 -17.86
CA ILE A 5 14.77 -4.39 -17.57
C ILE A 5 14.34 -2.93 -17.71
N THR A 6 13.57 -2.58 -18.75
CA THR A 6 13.08 -1.21 -18.92
C THR A 6 12.12 -0.81 -17.82
N LEU A 7 11.16 -1.65 -17.45
CA LEU A 7 10.24 -1.35 -16.33
C LEU A 7 10.95 -1.26 -14.99
N PHE A 8 11.98 -2.09 -14.76
CA PHE A 8 12.80 -2.00 -13.55
C PHE A 8 13.61 -0.70 -13.51
N ALA A 9 14.24 -0.31 -14.63
CA ALA A 9 14.99 0.94 -14.73
C ALA A 9 14.09 2.17 -14.55
N VAL A 10 12.89 2.18 -15.16
CA VAL A 10 11.90 3.25 -14.98
C VAL A 10 11.39 3.30 -13.54
N GLY A 11 11.10 2.15 -12.93
CA GLY A 11 10.68 2.09 -11.53
C GLY A 11 11.78 2.57 -10.59
N LEU A 12 13.03 2.20 -10.83
CA LEU A 12 14.17 2.64 -10.04
C LEU A 12 14.40 4.16 -10.17
N ALA A 13 14.33 4.70 -11.39
CA ALA A 13 14.42 6.14 -11.62
C ALA A 13 13.28 6.90 -10.91
N GLY A 14 12.04 6.44 -11.05
CA GLY A 14 10.89 7.02 -10.36
C GLY A 14 11.01 6.96 -8.84
N GLY A 15 11.47 5.83 -8.31
CA GLY A 15 11.69 5.66 -6.88
C GLY A 15 12.77 6.60 -6.33
N LEU A 16 13.91 6.73 -7.02
CA LEU A 16 14.99 7.64 -6.60
C LEU A 16 14.57 9.11 -6.66
N VAL A 17 13.77 9.50 -7.65
CA VAL A 17 13.22 10.87 -7.72
C VAL A 17 12.34 11.13 -6.49
N PHE A 18 11.47 10.20 -6.13
CA PHE A 18 10.58 10.35 -4.97
C PHE A 18 11.32 10.35 -3.64
N ASP A 19 12.37 9.53 -3.53
CA ASP A 19 13.27 9.51 -2.38
C ASP A 19 14.02 10.83 -2.23
N TYR A 20 14.53 11.38 -3.34
CA TYR A 20 15.27 12.64 -3.36
C TYR A 20 14.42 13.85 -2.96
N PHE A 21 13.13 13.86 -3.30
CA PHE A 21 12.20 14.94 -2.98
C PHE A 21 11.40 14.70 -1.69
N ASP A 22 11.73 13.66 -0.90
CA ASP A 22 11.01 13.27 0.33
C ASP A 22 9.48 13.18 0.13
N LEU A 23 9.06 12.69 -1.04
CA LEU A 23 7.66 12.68 -1.41
C LEU A 23 6.89 11.58 -0.63
N PRO A 24 5.59 11.80 -0.36
CA PRO A 24 4.82 10.88 0.47
C PRO A 24 4.72 9.49 -0.15
N GLY A 25 5.01 8.46 0.65
CA GLY A 25 5.08 7.07 0.19
C GLY A 25 6.40 6.69 -0.50
N GLY A 26 7.35 7.63 -0.58
CA GLY A 26 8.76 7.39 -0.88
C GLY A 26 9.02 6.63 -2.19
N PRO A 27 10.08 5.81 -2.23
CA PRO A 27 10.49 5.10 -3.44
C PRO A 27 9.42 4.22 -4.07
N MET A 28 8.51 3.66 -3.26
CA MET A 28 7.48 2.75 -3.77
C MET A 28 6.42 3.48 -4.59
N THR A 29 5.91 4.61 -4.08
CA THR A 29 4.94 5.40 -4.84
C THR A 29 5.55 5.96 -6.12
N GLY A 30 6.81 6.42 -6.06
CA GLY A 30 7.55 6.89 -7.22
C GLY A 30 7.76 5.82 -8.28
N ALA A 31 8.16 4.61 -7.87
CA ALA A 31 8.32 3.49 -8.79
C ALA A 31 7.01 3.12 -9.49
N MET A 32 5.91 3.10 -8.74
CA MET A 32 4.58 2.77 -9.28
C MET A 32 4.07 3.84 -10.25
N LEU A 33 4.17 5.12 -9.90
CA LEU A 33 3.76 6.21 -10.78
C LEU A 33 4.60 6.23 -12.05
N ALA A 34 5.91 6.11 -11.96
CA ALA A 34 6.78 6.09 -13.12
C ALA A 34 6.45 4.93 -14.07
N VAL A 35 6.24 3.71 -13.53
CA VAL A 35 5.85 2.55 -14.33
C VAL A 35 4.46 2.71 -14.94
N VAL A 36 3.48 3.23 -14.20
CA VAL A 36 2.13 3.48 -14.72
C VAL A 36 2.17 4.51 -15.84
N ILE A 37 2.81 5.67 -15.62
CA ILE A 37 2.97 6.72 -16.63
C ILE A 37 3.66 6.15 -17.88
N PHE A 38 4.78 5.45 -17.70
CA PHE A 38 5.52 4.86 -18.81
C PHE A 38 4.68 3.86 -19.60
N LYS A 39 3.90 2.99 -18.93
CA LYS A 39 2.98 2.05 -19.58
C LYS A 39 1.75 2.72 -20.20
N SER A 40 1.35 3.90 -19.74
CA SER A 40 0.26 4.67 -20.34
C SER A 40 0.69 5.32 -21.66
N PHE A 41 1.96 5.72 -21.77
CA PHE A 41 2.50 6.33 -22.99
C PHE A 41 3.14 5.33 -23.96
N GLY A 42 3.70 4.23 -23.46
CA GLY A 42 4.23 3.14 -24.25
C GLY A 42 3.34 1.92 -24.13
N SER A 43 2.80 1.41 -25.24
CA SER A 43 1.99 0.17 -25.28
C SER A 43 2.87 -1.07 -25.02
N VAL A 44 3.39 -1.15 -23.80
CA VAL A 44 4.33 -2.18 -23.37
C VAL A 44 3.55 -3.24 -22.61
N SER A 45 3.62 -4.48 -23.11
CA SER A 45 2.96 -5.63 -22.49
C SER A 45 3.49 -5.88 -21.08
N THR A 46 2.64 -6.38 -20.18
CA THR A 46 3.04 -6.81 -18.84
C THR A 46 3.97 -8.02 -18.95
N PRO A 47 5.27 -7.89 -18.63
CA PRO A 47 6.18 -9.01 -18.75
C PRO A 47 5.89 -10.04 -17.66
N TYR A 48 6.05 -11.32 -17.99
CA TYR A 48 6.05 -12.37 -17.00
C TYR A 48 7.23 -12.20 -16.04
N MET A 49 6.95 -12.10 -14.74
CA MET A 49 7.96 -12.05 -13.69
C MET A 49 8.31 -13.49 -13.26
N PRO A 50 9.59 -13.91 -13.33
CA PRO A 50 10.02 -15.19 -12.79
C PRO A 50 9.68 -15.31 -11.30
N HIS A 51 9.09 -16.44 -10.90
CA HIS A 51 8.57 -16.65 -9.54
C HIS A 51 9.67 -16.52 -8.48
N TRP A 52 10.90 -16.98 -8.78
CA TRP A 52 12.03 -16.90 -7.86
C TRP A 52 12.42 -15.46 -7.49
N ILE A 53 12.36 -14.52 -8.44
CA ILE A 53 12.64 -13.09 -8.18
C ILE A 53 11.57 -12.53 -7.25
N ARG A 54 10.30 -12.83 -7.54
CA ARG A 54 9.17 -12.38 -6.75
C ARG A 54 9.25 -12.87 -5.30
N TYR A 55 9.60 -14.14 -5.09
CA TYR A 55 9.79 -14.68 -3.75
C TYR A 55 10.98 -14.09 -3.01
N LEU A 56 12.09 -13.80 -3.69
CA LEU A 56 13.22 -13.09 -3.08
C LEU A 56 12.80 -11.69 -2.60
N VAL A 57 12.10 -10.93 -3.44
CA VAL A 57 11.60 -9.59 -3.08
C VAL A 57 10.64 -9.67 -1.89
N TYR A 58 9.70 -10.60 -1.89
CA TYR A 58 8.78 -10.81 -0.77
C TYR A 58 9.50 -11.26 0.51
N GLY A 59 10.55 -12.07 0.37
CA GLY A 59 11.43 -12.44 1.48
C GLY A 59 12.12 -11.22 2.09
N CYS A 60 12.69 -10.33 1.27
CA CYS A 60 13.29 -9.08 1.74
C CYS A 60 12.27 -8.17 2.44
N VAL A 61 11.06 -8.03 1.88
CA VAL A 61 9.97 -7.29 2.52
C VAL A 61 9.61 -7.92 3.87
N GLY A 62 9.56 -9.24 3.95
CA GLY A 62 9.34 -9.97 5.20
C GLY A 62 10.42 -9.69 6.25
N VAL A 63 11.69 -9.63 5.83
CA VAL A 63 12.81 -9.26 6.73
C VAL A 63 12.68 -7.82 7.21
N ILE A 64 12.33 -6.87 6.33
CA ILE A 64 12.11 -5.46 6.71
C ILE A 64 10.96 -5.35 7.73
N VAL A 65 9.82 -5.98 7.45
CA VAL A 65 8.65 -5.96 8.34
C VAL A 65 8.96 -6.68 9.65
N GLY A 66 9.70 -7.80 9.61
CA GLY A 66 10.11 -8.54 10.80
C GLY A 66 11.03 -7.73 11.71
N ASN A 67 11.95 -6.95 11.14
CA ASN A 67 12.84 -6.06 11.90
C ASN A 67 12.13 -4.86 12.55
N MET A 68 10.87 -4.56 12.18
CA MET A 68 10.09 -3.54 12.88
C MET A 68 9.69 -3.97 14.30
N TYR A 69 9.78 -5.26 14.62
CA TYR A 69 9.47 -5.77 15.95
C TYR A 69 10.66 -5.60 16.89
N SER A 70 10.41 -4.99 18.05
CA SER A 70 11.38 -4.95 19.16
C SER A 70 10.93 -5.85 20.32
N PRO A 71 11.85 -6.42 21.12
CA PRO A 71 11.49 -7.22 22.30
C PRO A 71 10.60 -6.47 23.30
N GLY A 72 10.80 -5.16 23.45
CA GLY A 72 9.96 -4.32 24.32
C GLY A 72 8.51 -4.22 23.87
N MET A 73 8.24 -4.38 22.57
CA MET A 73 6.89 -4.35 22.02
C MET A 73 6.04 -5.53 22.53
N LEU A 74 6.65 -6.68 22.84
CA LEU A 74 5.94 -7.84 23.38
C LEU A 74 5.37 -7.58 24.78
N ASN A 75 6.04 -6.77 25.59
CA ASN A 75 5.54 -6.39 26.92
C ASN A 75 4.32 -5.47 26.79
N VAL A 76 4.39 -4.47 25.92
CA VAL A 76 3.25 -3.58 25.60
C VAL A 76 2.07 -4.38 25.07
N VAL A 77 2.36 -5.35 24.18
CA VAL A 77 1.35 -6.26 23.64
C VAL A 77 0.67 -7.04 24.76
N ARG A 78 1.44 -7.62 25.69
CA ARG A 78 0.91 -8.39 26.81
C ARG A 78 0.01 -7.56 27.73
N GLU A 79 0.33 -6.29 27.95
CA GLU A 79 -0.45 -5.39 28.80
C GLU A 79 -1.70 -4.86 28.09
N THR A 80 -1.63 -4.65 26.77
CA THR A 80 -2.65 -3.89 26.00
C THR A 80 -3.43 -4.77 25.01
N TRP A 81 -3.24 -6.09 25.02
CA TRP A 81 -3.82 -7.02 24.04
C TRP A 81 -5.33 -6.89 23.80
N PRO A 82 -6.21 -6.65 24.81
CA PRO A 82 -7.65 -6.57 24.56
C PRO A 82 -8.01 -5.30 23.77
N ILE A 83 -7.35 -4.18 24.08
CA ILE A 83 -7.56 -2.91 23.40
C ILE A 83 -7.04 -2.98 21.96
N MET A 84 -5.89 -3.62 21.74
CA MET A 84 -5.35 -3.81 20.39
C MET A 84 -6.26 -4.70 19.54
N LEU A 85 -6.82 -5.77 20.11
CA LEU A 85 -7.80 -6.60 19.42
C LEU A 85 -9.05 -5.80 19.07
N LEU A 86 -9.61 -5.05 20.02
CA LEU A 86 -10.78 -4.22 19.78
C LEU A 86 -10.51 -3.19 18.67
N SER A 87 -9.37 -2.50 18.72
CA SER A 87 -8.95 -1.55 17.69
C SER A 87 -8.82 -2.23 16.31
N THR A 88 -8.20 -3.41 16.27
CA THR A 88 -8.06 -4.21 15.05
C THR A 88 -9.43 -4.59 14.48
N PHE A 89 -10.36 -5.04 15.33
CA PHE A 89 -11.72 -5.37 14.91
C PHE A 89 -12.48 -4.16 14.35
N ILE A 90 -12.38 -3.01 15.00
CA ILE A 90 -13.02 -1.77 14.53
C ILE A 90 -12.47 -1.37 13.16
N ILE A 91 -11.14 -1.41 13.02
CA ILE A 91 -10.45 -1.06 11.78
C ILE A 91 -10.81 -2.05 10.67
N LEU A 92 -10.83 -3.36 10.94
CA LEU A 92 -11.26 -4.38 9.99
C LEU A 92 -12.73 -4.21 9.58
N ALA A 93 -13.63 -3.94 10.53
CA ALA A 93 -15.04 -3.71 10.25
C ALA A 93 -15.24 -2.47 9.36
N ALA A 94 -14.51 -1.38 9.64
CA ALA A 94 -14.51 -0.19 8.79
C ALA A 94 -13.99 -0.50 7.38
N GLY A 95 -12.89 -1.26 7.28
CA GLY A 95 -12.33 -1.71 6.00
C GLY A 95 -13.29 -2.58 5.19
N LEU A 96 -14.04 -3.46 5.85
CA LEU A 96 -15.09 -4.28 5.23
C LEU A 96 -16.28 -3.42 4.79
N GLY A 97 -16.67 -2.41 5.56
CA GLY A 97 -17.67 -1.42 5.15
C GLY A 97 -17.25 -0.69 3.88
N CYS A 98 -16.00 -0.23 3.80
CA CYS A 98 -15.44 0.38 2.60
C CYS A 98 -15.36 -0.63 1.44
N ALA A 99 -15.03 -1.89 1.70
CA ALA A 99 -15.00 -2.94 0.68
C ALA A 99 -16.38 -3.11 0.06
N TRP A 100 -17.42 -3.14 0.90
CA TRP A 100 -18.81 -3.27 0.45
C TRP A 100 -19.25 -2.10 -0.44
N ILE A 101 -18.91 -0.87 -0.06
CA ILE A 101 -19.13 0.32 -0.89
C ILE A 101 -18.37 0.20 -2.23
N SER A 102 -17.11 -0.21 -2.18
CA SER A 102 -16.25 -0.34 -3.36
C SER A 102 -16.75 -1.43 -4.32
N MET A 103 -17.30 -2.53 -3.81
CA MET A 103 -17.97 -3.54 -4.64
C MET A 103 -19.22 -2.96 -5.32
N ARG A 104 -20.03 -2.19 -4.58
CA ARG A 104 -21.31 -1.70 -5.08
C ARG A 104 -21.18 -0.60 -6.13
N PHE A 105 -20.17 0.27 -5.99
CA PHE A 105 -19.95 1.44 -6.84
C PHE A 105 -18.74 1.31 -7.77
N GLY A 106 -17.74 0.50 -7.42
CA GLY A 106 -16.46 0.40 -8.13
C GLY A 106 -16.33 -0.81 -9.04
N GLY A 107 -17.29 -1.75 -9.06
CA GLY A 107 -17.31 -2.89 -9.97
C GLY A 107 -16.20 -3.94 -9.74
N MET A 108 -15.52 -3.89 -8.59
CA MET A 108 -14.46 -4.83 -8.21
C MET A 108 -15.02 -6.14 -7.66
N SER A 109 -14.28 -7.25 -7.84
CA SER A 109 -14.57 -8.50 -7.15
C SER A 109 -14.46 -8.35 -5.62
N ALA A 110 -15.08 -9.28 -4.87
CA ALA A 110 -14.98 -9.28 -3.41
C ALA A 110 -13.53 -9.37 -2.90
N GLY A 111 -12.68 -10.14 -3.59
CA GLY A 111 -11.26 -10.27 -3.24
C GLY A 111 -10.48 -8.98 -3.51
N GLY A 112 -10.66 -8.38 -4.69
CA GLY A 112 -10.00 -7.11 -5.05
C GLY A 112 -10.46 -5.95 -4.18
N ALA A 113 -11.77 -5.83 -3.92
CA ALA A 113 -12.30 -4.79 -3.05
C ALA A 113 -11.78 -4.93 -1.61
N TYR A 114 -11.74 -6.16 -1.08
CA TYR A 114 -11.16 -6.42 0.25
C TYR A 114 -9.69 -6.02 0.31
N LEU A 115 -8.88 -6.42 -0.67
CA LEU A 115 -7.46 -6.06 -0.71
C LEU A 115 -7.26 -4.55 -0.91
N ALA A 116 -8.10 -3.88 -1.70
CA ALA A 116 -8.04 -2.44 -1.93
C ALA A 116 -8.36 -1.61 -0.68
N THR A 117 -9.32 -2.05 0.13
CA THR A 117 -9.76 -1.31 1.33
C THR A 117 -9.14 -1.81 2.62
N SER A 118 -8.36 -2.90 2.56
CA SER A 118 -7.75 -3.49 3.74
C SER A 118 -6.83 -2.48 4.46
N PRO A 119 -7.09 -2.21 5.75
CA PRO A 119 -6.24 -1.39 6.59
C PRO A 119 -5.03 -2.23 7.04
N GLY A 120 -4.04 -2.32 6.16
CA GLY A 120 -2.79 -3.03 6.42
C GLY A 120 -1.59 -2.33 5.80
N GLY A 121 -0.41 -2.88 6.10
CA GLY A 121 0.86 -2.43 5.55
C GLY A 121 0.87 -2.52 4.03
N PHE A 122 1.16 -1.38 3.37
CA PHE A 122 1.20 -1.27 1.92
C PHE A 122 1.96 -2.42 1.27
N ASN A 123 3.17 -2.69 1.75
CA ASN A 123 4.09 -3.70 1.19
C ASN A 123 3.49 -5.11 1.21
N ALA A 124 2.81 -5.47 2.30
CA ALA A 124 2.19 -6.79 2.44
C ALA A 124 0.98 -6.93 1.51
N ILE A 125 0.14 -5.89 1.42
CA ILE A 125 -1.03 -5.93 0.54
C ILE A 125 -0.62 -5.95 -0.92
N MET A 126 0.42 -5.23 -1.33
CA MET A 126 0.95 -5.31 -2.69
C MET A 126 1.46 -6.71 -3.02
N ALA A 127 2.10 -7.38 -2.04
CA ALA A 127 2.57 -8.74 -2.22
C ALA A 127 1.41 -9.73 -2.48
N LEU A 128 0.33 -9.60 -1.69
CA LEU A 128 -0.90 -10.39 -1.80
C LEU A 128 -1.71 -10.05 -3.06
N ALA A 129 -1.81 -8.76 -3.41
CA ALA A 129 -2.51 -8.29 -4.60
C ALA A 129 -1.82 -8.76 -5.89
N GLY A 130 -0.52 -9.03 -5.86
CA GLY A 130 0.19 -9.66 -6.98
C GLY A 130 -0.41 -11.00 -7.42
N ASP A 131 -1.10 -11.72 -6.52
CA ASP A 131 -1.85 -12.94 -6.84
C ASP A 131 -3.32 -12.69 -7.19
N ALA A 132 -3.83 -11.47 -7.00
CA ALA A 132 -5.19 -11.06 -7.35
C ALA A 132 -5.41 -10.86 -8.86
N GLY A 133 -4.41 -11.18 -9.69
CA GLY A 133 -4.53 -11.19 -11.14
C GLY A 133 -4.81 -9.81 -11.74
N ALA A 134 -5.87 -9.71 -12.55
CA ALA A 134 -6.18 -8.51 -13.33
C ALA A 134 -6.55 -7.29 -12.47
N GLU A 135 -6.96 -7.48 -11.21
CA GLU A 135 -7.39 -6.40 -10.32
C GLU A 135 -6.21 -5.80 -9.51
N ALA A 136 -5.03 -6.42 -9.55
CA ALA A 136 -3.85 -5.94 -8.82
C ALA A 136 -3.52 -4.46 -9.11
N PRO A 137 -3.53 -3.96 -10.36
CA PRO A 137 -3.29 -2.55 -10.64
C PRO A 137 -4.31 -1.61 -10.04
N MET A 138 -5.56 -2.05 -9.92
CA MET A 138 -6.61 -1.25 -9.31
C MET A 138 -6.39 -1.16 -7.80
N VAL A 139 -6.12 -2.28 -7.14
CA VAL A 139 -5.76 -2.33 -5.70
C VAL A 139 -4.58 -1.40 -5.40
N MET A 140 -3.55 -1.43 -6.26
CA MET A 140 -2.39 -0.55 -6.18
C MET A 140 -2.78 0.94 -6.18
N VAL A 141 -3.67 1.35 -7.09
CA VAL A 141 -4.13 2.75 -7.19
C VAL A 141 -4.92 3.17 -5.95
N TYR A 142 -5.79 2.31 -5.41
CA TYR A 142 -6.54 2.62 -4.18
C TYR A 142 -5.61 2.93 -3.01
N HIS A 143 -4.57 2.12 -2.84
CA HIS A 143 -3.60 2.34 -1.77
C HIS A 143 -2.73 3.58 -2.00
N LEU A 144 -2.41 3.90 -3.25
CA LEU A 144 -1.73 5.15 -3.59
C LEU A 144 -2.60 6.34 -3.19
N VAL A 145 -3.84 6.40 -3.66
CA VAL A 145 -4.79 7.47 -3.31
C VAL A 145 -4.93 7.60 -1.80
N ARG A 146 -5.00 6.48 -1.07
CA ARG A 146 -5.05 6.46 0.40
C ARG A 146 -3.84 7.14 1.05
N ILE A 147 -2.62 6.82 0.63
CA ILE A 147 -1.39 7.41 1.21
C ILE A 147 -1.40 8.92 1.03
N TYR A 148 -1.70 9.41 -0.18
CA TYR A 148 -1.75 10.84 -0.45
C TYR A 148 -2.91 11.53 0.27
N ALA A 149 -4.09 10.90 0.32
CA ALA A 149 -5.23 11.44 1.06
C ALA A 149 -4.87 11.62 2.54
N ILE A 150 -4.24 10.62 3.17
CA ILE A 150 -3.81 10.72 4.58
C ILE A 150 -2.80 11.85 4.74
N VAL A 151 -1.79 11.95 3.86
CA VAL A 151 -0.73 12.95 4.02
C VAL A 151 -1.25 14.37 3.81
N LEU A 152 -2.14 14.58 2.84
CA LEU A 152 -2.73 15.89 2.55
C LEU A 152 -3.79 16.28 3.59
N LEU A 153 -4.60 15.34 4.08
CA LEU A 153 -5.68 15.59 5.03
C LEU A 153 -5.21 15.60 6.48
N SER A 154 -4.14 14.87 6.83
CA SER A 154 -3.59 14.82 8.19
C SER A 154 -3.39 16.19 8.83
N PRO A 155 -2.69 17.17 8.22
CA PRO A 155 -2.52 18.49 8.81
C PRO A 155 -3.84 19.26 8.92
N LEU A 156 -4.76 19.06 7.97
CA LEU A 156 -6.07 19.71 7.99
C LEU A 156 -6.92 19.21 9.17
N ILE A 157 -6.97 17.89 9.36
CA ILE A 157 -7.68 17.23 10.46
C ILE A 157 -7.04 17.62 11.80
N ALA A 158 -5.71 17.61 11.89
CA ALA A 158 -5.00 18.04 13.09
C ALA A 158 -5.37 19.49 13.47
N LYS A 159 -5.38 20.40 12.49
CA LYS A 159 -5.78 21.80 12.71
C LYS A 159 -7.24 21.90 13.16
N LEU A 160 -8.15 21.18 12.53
CA LEU A 160 -9.57 21.13 12.91
C LEU A 160 -9.76 20.65 14.36
N LEU A 161 -9.08 19.56 14.74
CA LEU A 161 -9.14 19.03 16.11
C LEU A 161 -8.58 20.02 17.13
N THR A 162 -7.48 20.70 16.83
CA THR A 162 -6.93 21.73 17.74
C THR A 162 -7.83 22.94 17.92
N ILE A 163 -8.61 23.30 16.88
CA ILE A 163 -9.62 24.37 16.98
C ILE A 163 -10.78 23.91 17.85
N MET A 164 -11.30 22.70 17.63
CA MET A 164 -12.39 22.14 18.44
C MET A 164 -12.01 21.94 19.90
N ALA A 165 -10.78 21.54 20.19
CA ALA A 165 -10.31 21.35 21.56
C ALA A 165 -10.07 22.66 22.34
N ARG A 166 -10.08 23.81 21.65
CA ARG A 166 -9.98 25.15 22.26
C ARG A 166 -11.34 25.79 22.58
N VAL A 167 -12.45 25.16 22.19
CA VAL A 167 -13.83 25.58 22.48
C VAL A 167 -14.37 24.76 23.64
#